data_AF-A0A3S3UYI4-F1
#
_entry.id   AF-A0A3S3UYI4-F1
#
_cell.length_a   1.000
_cell.length_b   1.000
_cell.length_c   1.000
_cell.angle_alpha   90.00
_cell.angle_beta   90.00
_cell.angle_gamma   90.00
#
_symmetry.space_group_name_H-M   'P 1'
#
loop_
_entity.id
_entity.type
_entity.pdbx_description
1 polymer ?
#
loop_
_entity_poly.entity_id
_entity_poly.type
_entity_poly.pdbx_seq_one_letter_code
_entity_poly.pdbx_strand_id
1 'polypeptide(L)' 'QPLASGVLKPDAIIADLHELARGEKAGRQSDGEITLFKSVGAALEDLAAGIAVYKALKR' A
#
# COMPACT_ATOMS: atom_id res chain seq x y z
N GLN A 1 11.55 1.52 -18.18
CA GLN A 1 11.02 0.76 -17.03
C GLN A 1 12.06 0.80 -15.92
N PRO A 2 11.79 1.38 -14.72
CA PRO A 2 12.82 1.66 -13.71
C PRO A 2 13.60 0.43 -13.21
N LEU A 3 12.92 -0.71 -13.04
CA LEU A 3 13.57 -1.97 -12.70
C LEU A 3 14.47 -2.47 -13.83
N ALA A 4 14.00 -2.40 -15.08
CA ALA A 4 14.75 -2.85 -16.25
C ALA A 4 15.99 -1.99 -16.53
N SER A 5 15.94 -0.69 -16.23
CA SER A 5 17.09 0.21 -16.36
C SER A 5 18.04 0.16 -15.16
N GLY A 6 17.72 -0.61 -14.12
CA GLY A 6 18.52 -0.74 -12.90
C GLY A 6 18.52 0.49 -11.98
N VAL A 7 17.76 1.55 -12.31
CA VAL A 7 17.65 2.75 -11.47
C VAL A 7 16.85 2.49 -10.20
N LEU A 8 15.97 1.48 -10.23
CA LEU A 8 15.28 0.94 -9.06
C LEU A 8 15.64 -0.54 -8.94
N LYS A 9 15.99 -1.00 -7.73
CA LYS A 9 16.18 -2.42 -7.42
C LYS A 9 14.92 -2.95 -6.72
N PRO A 10 14.55 -4.24 -6.89
CA PRO A 10 13.43 -4.84 -6.16
C PRO A 10 13.53 -4.62 -4.64
N ASP A 11 14.72 -4.79 -4.07
CA ASP A 11 14.97 -4.63 -2.63
C ASP A 11 14.87 -3.18 -2.14
N ALA A 12 14.71 -2.20 -3.04
CA ALA A 12 14.42 -0.81 -2.67
C ALA A 12 12.93 -0.58 -2.36
N ILE A 13 12.06 -1.57 -2.60
CA ILE A 13 10.67 -1.56 -2.15
C ILE A 13 10.68 -1.92 -0.65
N ILE A 14 10.50 -0.92 0.20
CA ILE A 14 10.74 -1.06 1.65
C ILE A 14 9.58 -1.70 2.44
N ALA A 15 8.36 -1.64 1.90
CA ALA A 15 7.17 -2.20 2.52
C ALA A 15 6.03 -2.35 1.50
N ASP A 16 5.12 -3.29 1.74
CA ASP A 16 3.81 -3.33 1.09
C ASP A 16 2.69 -2.74 1.98
N LEU A 17 1.47 -2.63 1.44
CA LEU A 17 0.33 -2.07 2.18
C LEU A 17 -0.08 -2.93 3.38
N HIS A 18 0.11 -4.26 3.30
CA HIS A 18 -0.23 -5.18 4.39
C HIS A 18 0.69 -4.96 5.59
N GLU A 19 2.00 -4.92 5.36
CA GLU A 19 3.01 -4.67 6.38
C GLU A 19 2.82 -3.29 7.04
N LEU A 20 2.54 -2.26 6.24
CA LEU A 20 2.31 -0.90 6.74
C LEU A 20 1.02 -0.81 7.56
N ALA A 21 -0.08 -1.41 7.10
CA ALA A 21 -1.36 -1.37 7.81
C ALA A 21 -1.33 -2.11 9.16
N ARG A 22 -0.40 -3.07 9.32
CA ARG A 22 -0.20 -3.82 10.58
C ARG A 22 0.90 -3.25 11.46
N GLY A 23 1.62 -2.22 11.00
CA GLY A 23 2.76 -1.63 11.72
C GLY A 23 3.99 -2.55 11.76
N GLU A 24 4.07 -3.55 10.89
CA GLU A 24 5.22 -4.46 10.77
C GLU A 24 6.42 -3.76 10.11
N LYS A 25 6.14 -2.76 9.26
CA LYS A 25 7.11 -1.85 8.68
C LYS A 25 6.80 -0.40 9.05
N ALA A 26 7.86 0.38 9.21
CA ALA A 26 7.74 1.79 9.49
C ALA A 26 7.34 2.55 8.21
N GLY A 27 6.32 3.41 8.30
CA GLY A 27 5.97 4.35 7.24
C GLY A 27 6.94 5.55 7.21
N ARG A 28 6.45 6.72 6.82
CA ARG A 28 7.21 7.98 6.89
C ARG A 28 7.81 8.18 8.29
N GLN A 29 9.12 8.45 8.34
CA GLN A 29 9.88 8.66 9.58
C GLN A 29 10.29 10.12 9.81
N SER A 30 10.25 10.96 8.77
CA SER A 30 10.55 12.39 8.90
C SER A 30 9.85 13.26 7.85
N ASP A 31 9.79 14.57 8.12
CA ASP A 31 9.17 15.55 7.23
C ASP A 31 9.97 15.75 5.92
N GLY A 32 11.27 15.46 5.93
CA GLY A 32 12.14 15.58 4.76
C GLY A 32 12.02 14.44 3.75
N GLU A 33 11.33 13.35 4.08
CA GLU A 33 11.20 12.20 3.20
C GLU A 33 10.23 12.45 2.04
N ILE A 34 10.58 12.00 0.85
CA ILE A 34 9.63 11.89 -0.26
C ILE A 34 9.21 10.42 -0.34
N THR A 35 7.92 10.15 -0.09
CA THR A 35 7.36 8.79 -0.10
C THR A 35 6.51 8.57 -1.34
N LEU A 36 6.64 7.41 -1.98
CA LEU A 36 5.79 6.99 -3.08
C LEU A 36 5.11 5.67 -2.74
N PHE A 37 3.78 5.68 -2.68
CA PHE A 37 2.99 4.44 -2.70
C PHE A 37 2.51 4.19 -4.13
N LYS A 38 2.83 3.02 -4.68
CA LYS A 38 2.35 2.62 -6.01
C LYS A 38 1.38 1.46 -5.89
N SER A 39 0.10 1.74 -6.17
CA SER A 39 -0.93 0.71 -6.30
C SER A 39 -1.19 0.35 -7.77
N VAL A 40 -1.51 -0.92 -8.01
CA VAL A 40 -2.07 -1.43 -9.27
C VAL A 40 -3.55 -1.81 -9.13
N GLY A 41 -4.11 -1.72 -7.91
CA GLY A 41 -5.45 -2.21 -7.53
C GLY A 41 -5.43 -3.67 -7.08
N ALA A 42 -6.23 -3.99 -6.06
CA ALA A 42 -6.45 -5.36 -5.59
C ALA A 42 -7.94 -5.59 -5.29
N ALA A 43 -8.50 -6.69 -5.77
CA ALA A 43 -9.92 -7.04 -5.57
C ALA A 43 -10.33 -7.15 -4.09
N LEU A 44 -9.37 -7.34 -3.18
CA LEU A 44 -9.61 -7.34 -1.74
C LEU A 44 -10.13 -5.98 -1.25
N GLU A 45 -9.64 -4.88 -1.82
CA GLU A 45 -10.04 -3.51 -1.46
C GLU A 45 -11.52 -3.29 -1.83
N ASP A 46 -11.93 -3.74 -3.02
CA ASP A 46 -13.32 -3.68 -3.48
C ASP A 46 -14.25 -4.50 -2.58
N LEU A 47 -13.85 -5.73 -2.23
CA LEU A 47 -14.63 -6.60 -1.37
C LEU A 47 -14.77 -6.02 0.05
N ALA A 48 -13.68 -5.50 0.62
CA ALA A 48 -13.68 -4.87 1.93
C ALA A 48 -14.62 -3.65 1.97
N ALA A 49 -14.56 -2.79 0.95
CA ALA A 49 -15.45 -1.64 0.81
C ALA A 49 -16.92 -2.07 0.67
N GLY A 50 -17.20 -3.08 -0.17
CA GLY A 50 -18.55 -3.63 -0.35
C GLY A 50 -19.16 -4.17 0.94
N ILE A 51 -18.38 -4.92 1.73
CA ILE A 51 -18.81 -5.41 3.05
C ILE A 51 -19.09 -4.25 4.00
N ALA A 52 -18.22 -3.24 4.05
CA ALA A 52 -18.38 -2.09 4.93
C ALA A 52 -19.68 -1.32 4.62
N VAL A 53 -19.93 -1.01 3.35
CA VAL A 53 -21.16 -0.33 2.91
C VAL A 53 -22.40 -1.18 3.19
N TYR A 54 -22.36 -2.47 2.85
CA TYR A 54 -23.47 -3.39 3.10
C TYR A 54 -23.85 -3.44 4.58
N LYS A 55 -22.87 -3.57 5.48
CA LYS A 55 -23.09 -3.58 6.93
C LYS A 55 -23.64 -2.25 7.45
N ALA A 56 -23.17 -1.13 6.91
CA ALA A 56 -23.66 0.19 7.30
C ALA A 56 -25.15 0.41 6.94
N LEU A 57 -25.62 -0.23 5.87
CA LEU A 57 -27.01 -0.12 5.39
C LEU A 57 -27.94 -1.18 5.97
N LYS A 58 -27.44 -2.38 6.27
CA LYS A 58 -28.20 -3.52 6.83
C LYS A 58 -28.29 -3.48 8.36
N ARG A 59 -28.81 -2.38 8.93
CA ARG A 59 -29.16 -2.35 10.37
C ARG A 59 -29.98 -3.57 10.79
#